data_AF-A0A1A6FVY9-F1
#
_entry.id   AF-A0A1A6FVY9-F1
#
_cell.length_a   1.000
_cell.length_b   1.000
_cell.length_c   1.000
_cell.angle_alpha   90.00
_cell.angle_beta   90.00
_cell.angle_gamma   90.00
#
_symmetry.space_group_name_H-M   'P 1'
#
loop_
_entity.id
_entity.type
_entity.pdbx_description
1 polymer ?
#
loop_
_entity_poly.entity_id
_entity_poly.type
_entity_poly.pdbx_seq_one_letter_code
_entity_poly.pdbx_strand_id
1 'polypeptide(L)'
;MAEDPQGGGAGGLQHPVPSASHGSFPEYELPELHTRAFHVGAFGELWRGRLGTRDLSLSELQAAAQPADGGTSDNGLEDAAVAGDLGCSLEAAAELRVVCGVRKGLLDYREENITIDRACRQETFAYEMESHALGKKPENPEDMIEEGELILSVNILYPDLYKSAFFYFEGTFYNDKRYPECRDLSRTIIEWSESHDRGYGKFQTARMEDFTFNDLNVKLGFPYLYCHQGDCEHVVVITDIRLVHHDDCLDRTLYPLLTKKHWLWTRKCFVCKMYTA
;
A
#
# COMPACT_ATOMS: atom_id res chain seq x y z
N MET A 1 41.92 -26.53 -66.75
CA MET A 1 42.40 -27.60 -65.84
C MET A 1 41.79 -27.30 -64.48
N ALA A 2 40.97 -28.25 -64.00
CA ALA A 2 40.41 -28.45 -62.65
C ALA A 2 39.73 -27.23 -61.98
N GLU A 3 38.41 -27.13 -61.81
CA GLU A 3 37.40 -28.02 -61.18
C GLU A 3 37.66 -28.37 -59.69
N ASP A 4 36.65 -28.00 -58.90
CA ASP A 4 36.31 -28.16 -57.46
C ASP A 4 36.43 -29.61 -56.93
N PRO A 5 36.35 -29.95 -55.61
CA PRO A 5 35.06 -29.83 -54.88
C PRO A 5 35.01 -29.77 -53.33
N GLN A 6 33.89 -29.22 -52.84
CA GLN A 6 32.95 -29.70 -51.79
C GLN A 6 33.45 -30.28 -50.43
N GLY A 7 32.84 -29.75 -49.36
CA GLY A 7 31.92 -30.56 -48.52
C GLY A 7 32.28 -30.75 -47.04
N GLY A 8 31.33 -30.45 -46.15
CA GLY A 8 31.32 -30.99 -44.79
C GLY A 8 30.63 -30.09 -43.75
N GLY A 9 29.36 -30.38 -43.44
CA GLY A 9 28.61 -29.74 -42.36
C GLY A 9 28.68 -30.47 -41.00
N ALA A 10 28.05 -29.81 -40.03
CA ALA A 10 27.57 -30.27 -38.71
C ALA A 10 28.55 -30.26 -37.51
N GLY A 11 28.11 -29.59 -36.43
CA GLY A 11 28.67 -29.73 -35.08
C GLY A 11 28.59 -28.44 -34.27
N GLY A 12 27.49 -28.23 -33.54
CA GLY A 12 27.23 -27.02 -32.78
C GLY A 12 28.20 -26.74 -31.63
N LEU A 13 28.36 -25.45 -31.33
CA LEU A 13 28.87 -24.95 -30.05
C LEU A 13 27.99 -23.77 -29.65
N GLN A 14 27.27 -23.95 -28.55
CA GLN A 14 26.47 -22.93 -27.89
C GLN A 14 27.38 -21.80 -27.44
N HIS A 15 27.12 -20.58 -27.91
CA HIS A 15 27.73 -19.39 -27.33
C HIS A 15 26.88 -18.91 -26.15
N PRO A 16 27.44 -18.79 -24.94
CA PRO A 16 26.75 -18.21 -23.81
C PRO A 16 26.71 -16.67 -23.92
N VAL A 17 25.59 -16.10 -23.49
CA VAL A 17 25.42 -14.69 -23.10
C VAL A 17 25.02 -14.72 -21.61
N PRO A 18 25.35 -13.76 -20.72
CA PRO A 18 26.15 -12.53 -20.86
C PRO A 18 27.30 -12.43 -19.81
N SER A 19 28.31 -11.60 -20.07
CA SER A 19 29.11 -10.99 -19.01
C SER A 19 28.57 -9.60 -18.71
N ALA A 20 27.92 -9.45 -17.56
CA ALA A 20 27.54 -8.15 -17.00
C ALA A 20 28.82 -7.34 -16.73
N SER A 21 28.87 -6.12 -17.26
CA SER A 21 29.88 -5.13 -16.87
C SER A 21 29.66 -4.79 -15.40
N HIS A 22 30.53 -5.28 -14.53
CA HIS A 22 30.59 -4.88 -13.12
C HIS A 22 30.96 -3.39 -13.04
N GLY A 23 29.95 -2.54 -12.89
CA GLY A 23 30.14 -1.19 -12.36
C GLY A 23 30.52 -1.29 -10.89
N SER A 24 31.57 -0.57 -10.48
CA SER A 24 32.03 -0.51 -9.08
C SER A 24 31.14 0.42 -8.23
N PHE A 25 29.83 0.23 -8.33
CA PHE A 25 28.86 0.88 -7.45
C PHE A 25 28.24 -0.23 -6.59
N PRO A 26 28.15 -0.05 -5.26
CA PRO A 26 27.33 -0.95 -4.48
C PRO A 26 25.88 -0.81 -4.97
N GLU A 27 25.32 -1.88 -5.52
CA GLU A 27 23.88 -2.01 -5.75
C GLU A 27 23.19 -1.99 -4.37
N TYR A 28 22.77 -0.80 -3.93
CA TYR A 28 21.92 -0.65 -2.75
C TYR A 28 20.44 -0.87 -3.07
N GLU A 29 20.09 -1.05 -4.35
CA GLU A 29 18.77 -1.52 -4.76
C GLU A 29 18.78 -3.05 -4.67
N LEU A 30 18.25 -3.58 -3.58
CA LEU A 30 17.83 -4.98 -3.54
C LEU A 30 16.81 -5.15 -4.68
N PRO A 31 17.11 -5.94 -5.72
CA PRO A 31 16.15 -6.21 -6.77
C PRO A 31 14.95 -6.91 -6.12
N GLU A 32 13.79 -6.23 -6.13
CA GLU A 32 12.47 -6.75 -5.75
C GLU A 32 12.50 -7.99 -4.84
N LEU A 33 12.67 -7.79 -3.54
CA LEU A 33 12.41 -8.83 -2.53
C LEU A 33 10.90 -9.14 -2.49
N HIS A 34 10.44 -9.84 -3.53
CA HIS A 34 9.25 -10.68 -3.60
C HIS A 34 7.89 -10.08 -3.20
N THR A 35 7.42 -9.04 -3.90
CA THR A 35 5.97 -8.88 -4.07
C THR A 35 5.65 -8.96 -5.55
N ARG A 36 5.20 -10.14 -6.00
CA ARG A 36 4.45 -10.23 -7.24
C ARG A 36 3.19 -9.39 -7.05
N ALA A 37 2.77 -8.66 -8.09
CA ALA A 37 1.50 -7.98 -8.04
C ALA A 37 0.40 -9.02 -7.78
N PHE A 38 -0.49 -8.73 -6.83
CA PHE A 38 -1.65 -9.55 -6.54
C PHE A 38 -2.91 -8.72 -6.66
N HIS A 39 -3.99 -9.36 -7.07
CA HIS A 39 -5.30 -8.74 -7.15
C HIS A 39 -5.87 -8.58 -5.74
N VAL A 40 -6.22 -7.34 -5.35
CA VAL A 40 -6.66 -7.01 -3.99
C VAL A 40 -7.93 -7.76 -3.60
N GLY A 41 -8.96 -7.78 -4.45
CA GLY A 41 -10.22 -8.49 -4.19
C GLY A 41 -10.02 -9.99 -3.98
N ALA A 42 -9.36 -10.68 -4.92
CA ALA A 42 -9.01 -12.10 -4.79
C ALA A 42 -8.19 -12.40 -3.53
N PHE A 43 -7.26 -11.51 -3.13
CA PHE A 43 -6.55 -11.65 -1.86
C PHE A 43 -7.51 -11.59 -0.68
N GLY A 44 -8.43 -10.62 -0.64
CA GLY A 44 -9.45 -10.50 0.41
C GLY A 44 -10.37 -11.72 0.49
N GLU A 45 -10.84 -12.24 -0.65
CA GLU A 45 -11.68 -13.44 -0.72
C GLU A 45 -10.95 -14.68 -0.18
N LEU A 46 -9.70 -14.90 -0.61
CA LEU A 46 -8.89 -16.02 -0.15
C LEU A 46 -8.54 -15.90 1.33
N TRP A 47 -8.26 -14.68 1.81
CA TRP A 47 -7.95 -14.44 3.21
C TRP A 47 -9.17 -14.76 4.10
N ARG A 48 -10.34 -14.23 3.72
CA ARG A 48 -11.61 -14.51 4.39
C ARG A 48 -11.96 -15.99 4.38
N GLY A 49 -11.71 -16.69 3.27
CA GLY A 49 -11.95 -18.14 3.15
C GLY A 49 -11.08 -19.00 4.05
N ARG A 50 -9.97 -18.47 4.58
CA ARG A 50 -9.09 -19.18 5.54
C ARG A 50 -9.41 -18.88 7.00
N LEU A 51 -10.11 -17.78 7.27
CA LEU A 51 -10.36 -17.29 8.62
C LEU A 51 -11.70 -17.80 9.14
N GLY A 52 -11.77 -18.05 10.45
CA GLY A 52 -12.99 -18.44 11.14
C GLY A 52 -13.85 -17.22 11.50
N THR A 53 -15.09 -17.47 11.93
CA THR A 53 -16.02 -16.41 12.39
C THR A 53 -15.44 -15.57 13.53
N ARG A 54 -14.58 -16.16 14.37
CA ARG A 54 -13.95 -15.45 15.50
C ARG A 54 -12.91 -14.43 15.04
N ASP A 55 -12.26 -14.66 13.90
CA ASP A 55 -11.17 -13.80 13.39
C ASP A 55 -11.72 -12.61 12.59
N LEU A 56 -12.95 -12.73 12.08
CA LEU A 56 -13.64 -11.71 11.28
C LEU A 56 -14.60 -10.85 12.10
N SER A 57 -14.99 -11.34 13.28
CA SER A 57 -16.02 -10.71 14.11
C SER A 57 -15.65 -9.28 14.48
N LEU A 58 -16.54 -8.34 14.14
CA LEU A 58 -16.45 -6.94 14.59
C LEU A 58 -17.19 -6.70 15.91
N SER A 59 -17.81 -7.74 16.48
CA SER A 59 -18.36 -7.67 17.82
C SER A 59 -17.25 -7.59 18.87
N GLU A 60 -17.37 -6.67 19.83
CA GLU A 60 -16.55 -6.70 21.04
C GLU A 60 -16.67 -8.09 21.66
N LEU A 61 -15.54 -8.76 21.86
CA LEU A 61 -15.48 -10.00 22.64
C LEU A 61 -15.93 -9.66 24.07
N GLN A 62 -17.24 -9.68 24.32
CA GLN A 62 -17.81 -9.57 25.64
C GLN A 62 -17.21 -10.70 26.51
N ALA A 63 -16.38 -10.30 27.49
CA ALA A 63 -15.86 -11.09 28.63
C ALA A 63 -14.36 -11.45 28.70
N ALA A 64 -13.43 -10.50 28.44
CA ALA A 64 -12.02 -10.66 28.83
C ALA A 64 -11.57 -9.77 30.03
N ALA A 65 -12.50 -9.28 30.86
CA ALA A 65 -12.14 -8.62 32.12
C ALA A 65 -13.24 -8.70 33.18
N GLN A 66 -13.61 -9.91 33.60
CA GLN A 66 -13.88 -10.12 35.01
C GLN A 66 -12.62 -10.71 35.64
N PRO A 67 -12.14 -10.19 36.79
CA PRO A 67 -10.93 -10.70 37.42
C PRO A 67 -11.24 -12.07 38.05
N ALA A 68 -11.01 -13.14 37.30
CA ALA A 68 -11.02 -14.50 37.83
C ALA A 68 -9.60 -14.89 38.23
N ASP A 69 -9.44 -15.05 39.53
CA ASP A 69 -8.33 -15.64 40.25
C ASP A 69 -7.90 -17.01 39.66
N GLY A 70 -6.59 -17.27 39.56
CA GLY A 70 -6.02 -18.59 39.25
C GLY A 70 -5.40 -18.76 37.85
N GLY A 71 -4.12 -18.43 37.71
CA GLY A 71 -3.37 -18.46 36.44
C GLY A 71 -3.14 -19.84 35.82
N THR A 72 -3.56 -19.97 34.57
CA THR A 72 -2.82 -20.66 33.50
C THR A 72 -2.81 -19.66 32.34
N SER A 73 -1.63 -19.24 31.89
CA SER A 73 -1.48 -18.09 30.99
C SER A 73 -2.21 -18.30 29.66
N ASP A 74 -3.21 -17.45 29.39
CA ASP A 74 -3.99 -17.34 28.15
C ASP A 74 -3.10 -17.37 26.89
N ASN A 75 -1.93 -16.72 26.99
CA ASN A 75 -0.87 -16.69 26.00
C ASN A 75 -0.48 -18.06 25.43
N GLY A 76 -0.54 -19.14 26.23
CA GLY A 76 -0.16 -20.49 25.77
C GLY A 76 -1.19 -21.13 24.84
N LEU A 77 -2.46 -20.76 24.99
CA LEU A 77 -3.55 -21.19 24.09
C LEU A 77 -3.52 -20.40 22.77
N GLU A 78 -3.23 -19.10 22.84
CA GLU A 78 -3.01 -18.24 21.68
C GLU A 78 -1.79 -18.71 20.86
N ASP A 79 -0.69 -19.07 21.52
CA ASP A 79 0.51 -19.59 20.85
C ASP A 79 0.27 -20.91 20.15
N ALA A 80 -0.56 -21.78 20.74
CA ALA A 80 -0.92 -23.05 20.12
C ALA A 80 -1.77 -22.85 18.86
N ALA A 81 -2.68 -21.86 18.87
CA ALA A 81 -3.45 -21.50 17.69
C ALA A 81 -2.54 -20.93 16.58
N VAL A 82 -1.68 -19.96 16.91
CA VAL A 82 -0.72 -19.36 15.97
C VAL A 82 0.25 -20.41 15.41
N ALA A 83 0.75 -21.32 16.24
CA ALA A 83 1.60 -22.42 15.82
C ALA A 83 0.88 -23.37 14.86
N GLY A 84 -0.39 -23.69 15.13
CA GLY A 84 -1.24 -24.50 14.26
C GLY A 84 -1.47 -23.84 12.90
N ASP A 85 -1.80 -22.56 12.88
CA ASP A 85 -2.13 -21.82 11.66
C ASP A 85 -0.91 -21.57 10.76
N LEU A 86 0.24 -21.25 11.37
CA LEU A 86 1.49 -21.00 10.65
C LEU A 86 2.28 -22.28 10.38
N GLY A 87 1.86 -23.42 10.93
CA GLY A 87 2.60 -24.68 10.87
C GLY A 87 4.00 -24.58 11.48
N CYS A 88 4.16 -23.75 12.52
CA CYS A 88 5.44 -23.52 13.20
C CYS A 88 5.45 -24.13 14.61
N SER A 89 6.61 -24.17 15.26
CA SER A 89 6.70 -24.66 16.65
C SER A 89 6.07 -23.67 17.63
N LEU A 90 5.58 -24.15 18.78
CA LEU A 90 5.12 -23.30 19.89
C LEU A 90 6.17 -22.26 20.32
N GLU A 91 7.46 -22.61 20.28
CA GLU A 91 8.55 -21.70 20.58
C GLU A 91 8.62 -20.53 19.57
N ALA A 92 8.59 -20.84 18.27
CA ALA A 92 8.52 -19.84 17.20
C ALA A 92 7.26 -18.95 17.27
N ALA A 93 6.09 -19.52 17.61
CA ALA A 93 4.87 -18.74 17.83
C ALA A 93 5.02 -17.78 19.02
N ALA A 94 5.67 -18.25 20.10
CA ALA A 94 5.95 -17.42 21.26
C ALA A 94 6.93 -16.28 20.95
N GLU A 95 7.98 -16.56 20.17
CA GLU A 95 8.90 -15.52 19.68
C GLU A 95 8.18 -14.50 18.79
N LEU A 96 7.31 -14.94 17.88
CA LEU A 96 6.52 -14.05 17.03
C LEU A 96 5.63 -13.12 17.85
N ARG A 97 4.95 -13.60 18.90
CA ARG A 97 4.16 -12.76 19.79
C ARG A 97 5.02 -11.66 20.43
N VAL A 98 6.22 -12.01 20.92
CA VAL A 98 7.14 -11.04 21.51
C VAL A 98 7.59 -10.02 20.47
N VAL A 99 8.00 -10.46 19.28
CA VAL A 99 8.44 -9.56 18.20
C VAL A 99 7.33 -8.62 17.75
N CYS A 100 6.12 -9.14 17.53
CA CYS A 100 4.94 -8.36 17.17
C CYS A 100 4.56 -7.37 18.29
N GLY A 101 4.66 -7.78 19.56
CA GLY A 101 4.44 -6.91 20.71
C GLY A 101 5.46 -5.77 20.81
N VAL A 102 6.75 -6.06 20.58
CA VAL A 102 7.81 -5.04 20.52
C VAL A 102 7.59 -4.09 19.34
N ARG A 103 7.22 -4.60 18.16
CA ARG A 103 6.90 -3.77 17.00
C ARG A 103 5.73 -2.84 17.30
N LYS A 104 4.64 -3.36 17.88
CA LYS A 104 3.49 -2.57 18.31
C LYS A 104 3.92 -1.50 19.32
N GLY A 105 4.61 -1.89 20.39
CA GLY A 105 5.12 -0.94 21.39
C GLY A 105 6.07 0.11 20.82
N LEU A 106 6.89 -0.22 19.81
CA LEU A 106 7.75 0.76 19.13
C LEU A 106 6.94 1.72 18.25
N LEU A 107 5.89 1.24 17.58
CA LEU A 107 4.98 2.08 16.80
C LEU A 107 4.23 3.05 17.73
N ASP A 108 3.64 2.53 18.80
CA ASP A 108 2.92 3.29 19.82
C ASP A 108 3.87 4.30 20.52
N TYR A 109 5.05 3.86 20.95
CA TYR A 109 6.06 4.75 21.53
C TYR A 109 6.49 5.85 20.55
N ARG A 110 6.71 5.50 19.28
CA ARG A 110 7.07 6.47 18.25
C ARG A 110 5.94 7.48 18.01
N GLU A 111 4.68 7.04 18.08
CA GLU A 111 3.51 7.90 17.95
C GLU A 111 3.39 8.86 19.14
N GLU A 112 3.56 8.35 20.37
CA GLU A 112 3.49 9.14 21.61
C GLU A 112 4.69 10.07 21.82
N ASN A 113 5.89 9.65 21.41
CA ASN A 113 7.16 10.34 21.75
C ASN A 113 7.77 11.10 20.56
N ILE A 114 7.19 11.04 19.37
CA ILE A 114 7.52 12.03 18.33
C ILE A 114 7.07 13.40 18.86
N THR A 115 8.04 14.13 19.42
CA THR A 115 7.82 15.47 19.95
C THR A 115 7.67 16.40 18.77
N ILE A 116 6.42 16.70 18.47
CA ILE A 116 6.01 17.66 17.47
C ILE A 116 6.14 19.04 18.09
N ASP A 117 7.14 19.80 17.65
CA ASP A 117 7.13 21.24 17.90
C ASP A 117 6.35 21.93 16.77
N ARG A 118 5.12 22.33 17.12
CA ARG A 118 4.20 23.30 16.48
C ARG A 118 3.06 22.73 15.64
N ALA A 119 1.86 22.91 16.20
CA ALA A 119 0.56 22.89 15.54
C ALA A 119 0.50 23.84 14.33
N CYS A 120 0.71 23.29 13.14
CA CYS A 120 0.27 23.94 11.91
C CYS A 120 -1.27 23.90 11.86
N ARG A 121 -1.95 24.90 11.26
CA ARG A 121 -3.43 24.89 11.10
C ARG A 121 -3.93 23.62 10.40
N GLN A 122 -3.06 23.05 9.56
CA GLN A 122 -3.22 21.79 8.85
C GLN A 122 -3.16 20.52 9.73
N GLU A 123 -2.58 20.57 10.94
CA GLU A 123 -2.56 19.48 11.93
C GLU A 123 -3.81 19.49 12.79
N THR A 124 -4.27 20.67 13.23
CA THR A 124 -5.57 20.78 13.92
C THR A 124 -6.68 20.23 13.03
N PHE A 125 -6.67 20.55 11.72
CA PHE A 125 -7.64 20.00 10.78
C PHE A 125 -7.50 18.49 10.58
N ALA A 126 -6.26 17.96 10.50
CA ALA A 126 -6.04 16.52 10.36
C ALA A 126 -6.49 15.75 11.61
N TYR A 127 -6.13 16.23 12.80
CA TYR A 127 -6.55 15.66 14.08
C TYR A 127 -8.06 15.81 14.32
N GLU A 128 -8.67 16.94 13.93
CA GLU A 128 -10.12 17.10 13.93
C GLU A 128 -10.78 16.09 12.97
N MET A 129 -10.27 15.92 11.75
CA MET A 129 -10.79 14.92 10.78
C MET A 129 -10.60 13.47 11.26
N GLU A 130 -9.46 13.13 11.84
CA GLU A 130 -9.15 11.81 12.43
C GLU A 130 -10.04 11.51 13.64
N SER A 131 -10.16 12.46 14.57
CA SER A 131 -11.03 12.33 15.75
C SER A 131 -12.52 12.28 15.39
N HIS A 132 -12.92 12.82 14.23
CA HIS A 132 -14.26 12.66 13.71
C HIS A 132 -14.58 11.24 13.22
N ALA A 133 -13.60 10.36 13.03
CA ALA A 133 -13.85 9.01 12.52
C ALA A 133 -13.74 7.91 13.58
N LEU A 134 -12.91 8.12 14.61
CA LEU A 134 -12.65 7.12 15.64
C LEU A 134 -13.92 6.78 16.47
N GLY A 135 -14.27 5.49 16.50
CA GLY A 135 -15.39 4.97 17.30
C GLY A 135 -16.79 5.39 16.84
N LYS A 136 -16.92 6.06 15.69
CA LYS A 136 -18.24 6.38 15.13
C LYS A 136 -18.85 5.16 14.48
N LYS A 137 -20.09 4.86 14.89
CA LYS A 137 -20.98 3.94 14.19
C LYS A 137 -21.85 4.74 13.22
N PRO A 138 -22.04 4.28 11.98
CA PRO A 138 -22.86 4.99 11.01
C PRO A 138 -24.31 5.10 11.50
N GLU A 139 -24.96 6.22 11.17
CA GLU A 139 -26.39 6.41 11.45
C GLU A 139 -27.26 5.46 10.61
N ASN A 140 -26.83 5.19 9.38
CA ASN A 140 -27.47 4.26 8.46
C ASN A 140 -26.76 2.89 8.48
N PRO A 141 -27.47 1.79 8.77
CA PRO A 141 -26.88 0.45 8.74
C PRO A 141 -26.24 0.06 7.41
N GLU A 142 -26.70 0.59 6.27
CA GLU A 142 -26.12 0.29 4.94
C GLU A 142 -24.72 0.89 4.74
N ASP A 143 -24.33 1.85 5.59
CA ASP A 143 -23.02 2.49 5.59
C ASP A 143 -22.03 1.82 6.54
N MET A 144 -22.45 0.74 7.20
CA MET A 144 -21.57 -0.11 8.01
C MET A 144 -20.57 -0.83 7.11
N ILE A 145 -19.31 -0.82 7.52
CA ILE A 145 -18.30 -1.70 6.93
C ILE A 145 -18.59 -3.13 7.40
N GLU A 146 -18.73 -4.01 6.42
CA GLU A 146 -18.99 -5.43 6.66
C GLU A 146 -17.77 -6.13 7.24
N GLU A 147 -18.01 -7.19 8.02
CA GLU A 147 -16.95 -8.04 8.56
C GLU A 147 -16.06 -8.56 7.43
N GLY A 148 -14.74 -8.59 7.63
CA GLY A 148 -13.78 -9.13 6.67
C GLY A 148 -13.43 -8.23 5.47
N GLU A 149 -13.93 -6.99 5.42
CA GLU A 149 -13.46 -5.99 4.46
C GLU A 149 -11.98 -5.63 4.68
N LEU A 150 -11.31 -5.20 3.60
CA LEU A 150 -9.91 -4.82 3.63
C LEU A 150 -9.73 -3.31 3.81
N ILE A 151 -8.81 -2.93 4.69
CA ILE A 151 -8.28 -1.57 4.82
C ILE A 151 -6.92 -1.51 4.14
N LEU A 152 -6.79 -0.62 3.17
CA LEU A 152 -5.54 -0.29 2.49
C LEU A 152 -4.98 1.03 3.03
N SER A 153 -3.73 1.00 3.51
CA SER A 153 -3.03 2.22 3.92
C SER A 153 -2.22 2.78 2.78
N VAL A 154 -2.57 3.99 2.32
CA VAL A 154 -1.97 4.64 1.16
C VAL A 154 -1.43 6.02 1.56
N ASN A 155 -0.18 6.32 1.18
CA ASN A 155 0.43 7.62 1.45
C ASN A 155 0.30 8.56 0.24
N ILE A 156 -0.48 9.64 0.37
CA ILE A 156 -0.65 10.70 -0.64
C ILE A 156 -0.78 12.05 0.09
N LEU A 157 -0.08 13.09 -0.37
CA LEU A 157 -0.05 14.40 0.31
C LEU A 157 -0.31 15.56 -0.66
N TYR A 158 -1.58 15.97 -0.88
CA TYR A 158 -1.82 17.22 -1.61
C TYR A 158 -3.25 17.79 -1.52
N PRO A 159 -3.45 19.14 -1.54
CA PRO A 159 -4.76 19.79 -1.67
C PRO A 159 -5.23 19.93 -3.14
N ASP A 160 -6.44 19.46 -3.45
CA ASP A 160 -6.96 19.47 -4.82
C ASP A 160 -7.53 20.84 -5.25
N LEU A 161 -6.90 21.49 -6.24
CA LEU A 161 -7.38 22.74 -6.86
C LEU A 161 -7.90 22.52 -8.29
N TYR A 162 -7.49 21.45 -8.97
CA TYR A 162 -7.90 21.12 -10.35
C TYR A 162 -8.20 19.63 -10.49
N LYS A 163 -9.41 19.34 -10.97
CA LYS A 163 -10.01 18.00 -10.95
C LYS A 163 -9.38 16.96 -11.88
N SER A 164 -8.55 17.37 -12.84
CA SER A 164 -7.91 16.40 -13.75
C SER A 164 -6.78 15.70 -13.01
N ALA A 165 -6.88 14.38 -12.90
CA ALA A 165 -5.90 13.54 -12.25
C ALA A 165 -5.84 12.14 -12.88
N PHE A 166 -4.78 11.39 -12.59
CA PHE A 166 -4.74 9.95 -12.82
C PHE A 166 -3.96 9.23 -11.72
N PHE A 167 -4.33 7.98 -11.50
CA PHE A 167 -3.44 7.00 -10.87
C PHE A 167 -2.77 6.14 -11.95
N TYR A 168 -1.54 5.72 -11.69
CA TYR A 168 -0.83 4.76 -12.52
C TYR A 168 -0.41 3.56 -11.67
N PHE A 169 -1.05 2.43 -11.94
CA PHE A 169 -0.80 1.13 -11.30
C PHE A 169 -0.56 0.06 -12.36
N GLU A 170 0.51 -0.73 -12.20
CA GLU A 170 0.80 -1.93 -13.00
C GLU A 170 0.58 -1.75 -14.52
N GLY A 171 1.12 -0.67 -15.11
CA GLY A 171 1.05 -0.43 -16.55
C GLY A 171 -0.25 0.24 -17.04
N THR A 172 -1.18 0.57 -16.14
CA THR A 172 -2.48 1.15 -16.47
C THR A 172 -2.65 2.54 -15.87
N PHE A 173 -3.03 3.51 -16.70
CA PHE A 173 -3.43 4.84 -16.30
C PHE A 173 -4.95 4.88 -16.04
N TYR A 174 -5.33 5.07 -14.78
CA TYR A 174 -6.70 5.27 -14.33
C TYR A 174 -6.97 6.78 -14.31
N ASN A 175 -7.51 7.32 -15.40
CA ASN A 175 -7.78 8.74 -15.54
C ASN A 175 -9.08 9.12 -14.84
N ASP A 176 -9.07 10.19 -14.04
CA ASP A 176 -10.27 10.73 -13.44
C ASP A 176 -11.15 11.34 -14.53
N LYS A 177 -12.31 10.73 -14.76
CA LYS A 177 -13.30 11.17 -15.74
C LYS A 177 -14.67 11.42 -15.11
N ARG A 178 -14.74 11.49 -13.78
CA ARG A 178 -15.96 11.74 -12.99
C ARG A 178 -16.62 13.06 -13.37
N TYR A 179 -15.83 14.04 -13.79
CA TYR A 179 -16.33 15.33 -14.24
C TYR A 179 -16.06 15.55 -15.74
N PRO A 180 -17.02 16.11 -16.50
CA PRO A 180 -16.85 16.37 -17.93
C PRO A 180 -15.66 17.25 -18.29
N GLU A 181 -15.25 18.15 -17.39
CA GLU A 181 -14.09 19.04 -17.55
C GLU A 181 -12.74 18.32 -17.42
N CYS A 182 -12.71 17.07 -16.91
CA CYS A 182 -11.46 16.37 -16.66
C CYS A 182 -10.77 15.93 -17.96
N ARG A 183 -9.55 16.42 -18.15
CA ARG A 183 -8.72 16.07 -19.30
C ARG A 183 -7.97 14.76 -19.05
N ASP A 184 -7.68 14.05 -20.13
CA ASP A 184 -6.84 12.86 -20.08
C ASP A 184 -5.39 13.32 -20.06
N LEU A 185 -4.80 13.30 -18.86
CA LEU A 185 -3.41 13.72 -18.66
C LEU A 185 -2.42 12.64 -19.12
N SER A 186 -2.84 11.37 -19.14
CA SER A 186 -1.98 10.24 -19.53
C SER A 186 -1.64 10.22 -21.02
N ARG A 187 -2.50 10.81 -21.87
CA ARG A 187 -2.35 10.84 -23.33
C ARG A 187 -0.94 11.24 -23.78
N THR A 188 -0.43 12.35 -23.26
CA THR A 188 0.89 12.86 -23.66
C THR A 188 2.01 11.86 -23.34
N ILE A 189 1.90 11.16 -22.21
CA ILE A 189 2.87 10.15 -21.77
C ILE A 189 2.82 8.94 -22.70
N ILE A 190 1.61 8.48 -23.04
CA ILE A 190 1.39 7.34 -23.94
C ILE A 190 1.90 7.64 -25.34
N GLU A 191 1.46 8.74 -25.94
CA GLU A 191 1.90 9.17 -27.28
C GLU A 191 3.43 9.37 -27.33
N TRP A 192 4.00 9.99 -26.28
CA TRP A 192 5.44 10.10 -26.17
C TRP A 192 6.10 8.74 -26.13
N SER A 193 5.61 7.80 -25.31
CA SER A 193 6.18 6.44 -25.17
C SER A 193 6.14 5.64 -26.47
N GLU A 194 5.08 5.77 -27.25
CA GLU A 194 4.85 5.05 -28.50
C GLU A 194 5.58 5.67 -29.70
N SER A 195 5.98 6.94 -29.62
CA SER A 195 6.63 7.64 -30.73
C SER A 195 7.95 7.01 -31.20
N HIS A 196 8.62 6.24 -30.34
CA HIS A 196 9.87 5.56 -30.64
C HIS A 196 9.90 4.20 -29.93
N ASP A 197 10.50 3.18 -30.56
CA ASP A 197 10.74 1.90 -29.90
C ASP A 197 11.83 2.07 -28.83
N ARG A 198 11.37 2.24 -27.58
CA ARG A 198 12.22 2.40 -26.39
C ARG A 198 12.23 1.16 -25.50
N GLY A 199 11.58 0.06 -25.94
CA GLY A 199 11.45 -1.16 -25.13
C GLY A 199 10.46 -1.08 -23.97
N TYR A 200 9.64 -0.01 -23.89
CA TYR A 200 8.53 0.04 -22.94
C TYR A 200 7.38 -0.86 -23.42
N GLY A 201 6.72 -1.56 -22.50
CA GLY A 201 5.46 -2.24 -22.78
C GLY A 201 4.37 -1.23 -23.15
N LYS A 202 3.32 -1.69 -23.84
CA LYS A 202 2.16 -0.84 -24.15
C LYS A 202 1.41 -0.49 -22.87
N PHE A 203 1.29 0.81 -22.59
CA PHE A 203 0.45 1.29 -21.51
C PHE A 203 -1.03 1.11 -21.83
N GLN A 204 -1.81 0.90 -20.78
CA GLN A 204 -3.26 0.81 -20.85
C GLN A 204 -3.90 2.05 -20.24
N THR A 205 -5.15 2.33 -20.61
CA THR A 205 -5.95 3.39 -19.99
C THR A 205 -7.29 2.85 -19.53
N ALA A 206 -7.74 3.36 -18.41
CA ALA A 206 -9.05 3.08 -17.82
C ALA A 206 -9.65 4.36 -17.25
N ARG A 207 -10.98 4.35 -17.07
CA ARG A 207 -11.71 5.40 -16.37
C ARG A 207 -11.65 5.10 -14.88
N MET A 208 -11.21 6.06 -14.07
CA MET A 208 -11.01 5.85 -12.63
C MET A 208 -12.31 5.50 -11.91
N GLU A 209 -13.43 6.06 -12.34
CA GLU A 209 -14.75 5.83 -11.76
C GLU A 209 -15.33 4.43 -11.99
N ASP A 210 -14.76 3.66 -12.91
CA ASP A 210 -15.23 2.30 -13.22
C ASP A 210 -14.50 1.24 -12.37
N PHE A 211 -13.60 1.65 -11.47
CA PHE A 211 -12.73 0.78 -10.67
C PHE A 211 -12.70 1.20 -9.20
N THR A 212 -12.52 0.21 -8.34
CA THR A 212 -12.23 0.36 -6.91
C THR A 212 -10.83 -0.18 -6.60
N PHE A 213 -10.33 0.04 -5.37
CA PHE A 213 -9.07 -0.58 -4.94
C PHE A 213 -9.11 -2.11 -4.97
N ASN A 214 -10.29 -2.73 -4.82
CA ASN A 214 -10.44 -4.18 -4.90
C ASN A 214 -10.14 -4.74 -6.30
N ASP A 215 -10.30 -3.93 -7.35
CA ASP A 215 -10.09 -4.34 -8.74
C ASP A 215 -8.62 -4.21 -9.18
N LEU A 216 -7.76 -3.62 -8.32
CA LEU A 216 -6.38 -3.35 -8.67
C LEU A 216 -5.47 -4.54 -8.40
N ASN A 217 -4.44 -4.66 -9.23
CA ASN A 217 -3.26 -5.46 -8.93
C ASN A 217 -2.21 -4.56 -8.29
N VAL A 218 -1.69 -4.97 -7.13
CA VAL A 218 -0.77 -4.13 -6.36
C VAL A 218 0.39 -4.93 -5.78
N LYS A 219 1.49 -4.24 -5.52
CA LYS A 219 2.67 -4.69 -4.80
C LYS A 219 2.81 -3.87 -3.52
N LEU A 220 2.90 -4.53 -2.37
CA LEU A 220 3.16 -3.84 -1.10
C LEU A 220 4.56 -3.21 -1.12
N GLY A 221 4.65 -1.97 -0.65
CA GLY A 221 5.90 -1.21 -0.60
C GLY A 221 6.43 -0.72 -1.95
N PHE A 222 5.72 -0.98 -3.05
CA PHE A 222 6.13 -0.54 -4.39
C PHE A 222 5.66 0.89 -4.67
N PRO A 223 6.48 1.74 -5.32
CA PRO A 223 6.10 3.09 -5.67
C PRO A 223 5.20 3.11 -6.92
N TYR A 224 3.96 3.56 -6.73
CA TYR A 224 3.02 3.94 -7.78
C TYR A 224 2.98 5.46 -7.95
N LEU A 225 2.22 5.93 -8.93
CA LEU A 225 2.14 7.36 -9.25
C LEU A 225 0.69 7.83 -9.19
N TYR A 226 0.50 8.96 -8.52
CA TYR A 226 -0.68 9.81 -8.64
C TYR A 226 -0.24 11.15 -9.23
N CYS A 227 -0.82 11.55 -10.35
CA CYS A 227 -0.55 12.84 -10.95
C CYS A 227 -1.85 13.63 -11.04
N HIS A 228 -1.80 14.88 -10.64
CA HIS A 228 -2.92 15.83 -10.77
C HIS A 228 -2.38 17.19 -11.19
N GLN A 229 -3.27 18.13 -11.54
CA GLN A 229 -2.89 19.47 -11.99
C GLN A 229 -2.02 19.53 -13.25
N GLY A 230 -1.78 18.40 -13.91
CA GLY A 230 -1.01 18.28 -15.15
C GLY A 230 0.48 17.97 -14.95
N ASP A 231 1.06 18.42 -13.84
CA ASP A 231 2.50 18.26 -13.55
C ASP A 231 2.80 17.96 -12.07
N CYS A 232 1.77 17.87 -11.21
CA CYS A 232 1.97 17.61 -9.79
C CYS A 232 1.96 16.09 -9.54
N GLU A 233 3.17 15.52 -9.50
CA GLU A 233 3.41 14.09 -9.32
C GLU A 233 3.61 13.73 -7.85
N HIS A 234 2.90 12.70 -7.39
CA HIS A 234 2.95 12.14 -6.05
C HIS A 234 3.26 10.66 -6.13
N VAL A 235 4.27 10.24 -5.37
CA VAL A 235 4.54 8.81 -5.18
C VAL A 235 3.48 8.26 -4.23
N VAL A 236 2.81 7.22 -4.69
CA VAL A 236 1.79 6.49 -3.95
C VAL A 236 2.39 5.16 -3.53
N VAL A 237 2.41 4.89 -2.23
CA VAL A 237 2.89 3.60 -1.72
C VAL A 237 1.79 2.98 -0.87
N ILE A 238 1.40 1.75 -1.21
CA ILE A 238 0.56 0.91 -0.35
C ILE A 238 1.49 0.27 0.66
N THR A 239 1.41 0.72 1.91
CA THR A 239 2.34 0.30 2.96
C THR A 239 1.84 -0.89 3.76
N ASP A 240 0.52 -1.06 3.84
CA ASP A 240 -0.12 -2.07 4.66
C ASP A 240 -1.50 -2.43 4.10
N ILE A 241 -1.88 -3.70 4.26
CA ILE A 241 -3.22 -4.21 3.99
C ILE A 241 -3.60 -5.12 5.15
N ARG A 242 -4.77 -4.86 5.74
CA ARG A 242 -5.29 -5.63 6.86
C ARG A 242 -6.80 -5.73 6.80
N LEU A 243 -7.36 -6.63 7.60
CA LEU A 243 -8.79 -6.69 7.82
C LEU A 243 -9.24 -5.51 8.69
N VAL A 244 -10.46 -5.07 8.45
CA VAL A 244 -11.17 -4.15 9.33
C VAL A 244 -11.29 -4.76 10.74
N HIS A 245 -11.08 -3.92 11.75
CA HIS A 245 -11.09 -4.26 13.17
C HIS A 245 -12.15 -3.43 13.89
N HIS A 246 -12.65 -3.90 15.04
CA HIS A 246 -13.71 -3.20 15.78
C HIS A 246 -13.30 -1.81 16.29
N ASP A 247 -12.01 -1.56 16.48
CA ASP A 247 -11.45 -0.25 16.83
C ASP A 247 -11.36 0.73 15.65
N ASP A 248 -11.58 0.25 14.42
CA ASP A 248 -11.56 1.12 13.24
C ASP A 248 -12.83 1.97 13.15
N CYS A 249 -12.78 2.99 12.29
CA CYS A 249 -14.00 3.64 11.85
C CYS A 249 -14.83 2.64 11.04
N LEU A 250 -16.01 2.28 11.54
CA LEU A 250 -16.90 1.33 10.84
C LEU A 250 -17.89 2.04 9.91
N ASP A 251 -17.84 3.37 9.82
CA ASP A 251 -18.64 4.17 8.91
C ASP A 251 -17.92 4.35 7.57
N ARG A 252 -18.43 3.67 6.54
CA ARG A 252 -17.87 3.69 5.17
C ARG A 252 -17.84 5.11 4.59
N THR A 253 -18.75 6.00 4.97
CA THR A 253 -18.86 7.35 4.41
C THR A 253 -17.73 8.28 4.84
N LEU A 254 -17.01 7.92 5.90
CA LEU A 254 -15.88 8.70 6.41
C LEU A 254 -14.56 8.35 5.72
N TYR A 255 -14.52 7.27 4.92
CA TYR A 255 -13.35 6.91 4.12
C TYR A 255 -13.25 7.75 2.82
N PRO A 256 -12.03 8.03 2.33
CA PRO A 256 -10.73 7.62 2.87
C PRO A 256 -10.35 8.43 4.13
N LEU A 257 -9.80 7.73 5.13
CA LEU A 257 -9.28 8.36 6.35
C LEU A 257 -7.85 8.84 6.13
N LEU A 258 -7.59 10.09 6.51
CA LEU A 258 -6.22 10.50 6.76
C LEU A 258 -5.78 9.81 8.05
N THR A 259 -4.77 8.95 7.99
CA THR A 259 -4.23 8.26 9.18
C THR A 259 -2.86 8.79 9.58
N LYS A 260 -2.20 9.52 8.66
CA LYS A 260 -0.86 10.04 8.85
C LYS A 260 -0.59 11.21 7.93
N LYS A 261 -0.09 12.31 8.49
CA LYS A 261 0.45 13.43 7.73
C LYS A 261 1.95 13.54 7.95
N HIS A 262 2.73 13.59 6.87
CA HIS A 262 4.16 13.87 6.99
C HIS A 262 4.37 15.34 7.38
N TRP A 263 5.21 15.58 8.37
CA TRP A 263 5.67 16.89 8.80
C TRP A 263 6.40 17.59 7.64
N LEU A 264 5.76 18.57 7.00
CA LEU A 264 6.45 19.46 6.07
C LEU A 264 7.15 20.54 6.89
N TRP A 265 8.47 20.42 7.04
CA TRP A 265 9.29 21.50 7.58
C TRP A 265 9.30 22.66 6.59
N THR A 266 8.44 23.66 6.79
CA THR A 266 8.54 24.90 6.02
C THR A 266 9.82 25.63 6.44
N ARG A 267 10.79 25.73 5.53
CA ARG A 267 12.00 26.51 5.79
C ARG A 267 11.66 27.99 5.66
N LYS A 268 11.79 28.73 6.75
CA LYS A 268 11.67 30.19 6.78
C LYS A 268 12.64 30.78 5.75
N CYS A 269 12.16 31.58 4.81
CA CYS A 269 13.02 32.20 3.81
C CYS A 269 14.14 32.98 4.50
N PHE A 270 15.40 32.71 4.15
CA PHE A 270 16.54 33.28 4.86
C PHE A 270 16.63 34.81 4.67
N VAL A 271 16.07 35.32 3.58
CA VAL A 271 16.05 36.74 3.20
C VAL A 271 14.89 37.47 3.89
N CYS A 272 13.64 37.08 3.66
CA CYS A 272 12.49 37.83 4.17
C CYS A 272 12.01 37.37 5.55
N LYS A 273 12.56 36.28 6.10
CA LYS A 273 12.15 35.70 7.39
C LYS A 273 10.64 35.41 7.44
N MET A 274 10.03 35.07 6.31
CA MET A 274 8.64 34.62 6.24
C MET A 274 8.58 33.15 5.86
N TYR A 275 7.57 32.45 6.35
CA TYR A 275 7.18 31.15 5.81
C TYR A 275 6.45 31.40 4.50
N THR A 276 6.86 30.77 3.41
CA THR A 276 6.04 30.69 2.22
C THR A 276 4.77 29.93 2.58
N ALA A 277 3.63 30.58 2.33
CA ALA A 277 2.28 30.08 2.62
C ALA A 277 2.01 28.74 1.93
#